data_AF-A0A963UZ59-F1
#
_entry.id   AF-A0A963UZ59-F1
#
_cell.length_a   1.000
_cell.length_b   1.000
_cell.length_c   1.000
_cell.angle_alpha   90.00
_cell.angle_beta   90.00
_cell.angle_gamma   90.00
#
_symmetry.space_group_name_H-M   'P 1'
#
loop_
_entity.id
_entity.type
_entity.pdbx_description
1 polymer ?
#
loop_
_entity_poly.entity_id
_entity_poly.type
_entity_poly.pdbx_seq_one_letter_code
_entity_poly.pdbx_strand_id
1 'polypeptide(L)'
;MADLLLGQTLSFAGNPMIEGPDVARHTARGGVLVENGRILATGTADDLRARYPDATITDYGVALLSAGFVDAHAHYPQTAMIASWGKRLIDWLNSYTFPEEMKFADAGYTAEIADRYFDLTLANGTTTVCSYCTIHPESVDAFFGAAQARGLRAFAGKTCMDRNAPEGLTDTAQSAYDDSKRLLTKWHGVDRLSYVVTPRFSPTSTPAQLTAMGALWAEHPDCLMQTHLSEQTDEVAWVKSLFPSARDYLDTYEAHGLLGPGALFGHAIYLEPREIARLREVDASLIHCPTSNTFIGSGLFDMDGLARGGHRIGLATDTGGGSSFSMLRTMAAAYEVAQLRHR
;
A
#
# COMPACT_ATOMS: atom_id res chain seq x y z
N MET A 1 1.27 18.31 -27.43
CA MET A 1 0.72 19.64 -27.12
C MET A 1 0.69 19.74 -25.61
N ALA A 2 1.15 20.84 -25.03
CA ALA A 2 1.17 21.00 -23.58
C ALA A 2 -0.21 21.43 -23.06
N ASP A 3 -0.62 20.85 -21.94
CA ASP A 3 -1.86 21.17 -21.24
C ASP A 3 -1.53 22.01 -20.01
N LEU A 4 -2.12 23.20 -19.92
CA LEU A 4 -1.99 24.10 -18.79
C LEU A 4 -3.24 24.01 -17.90
N LEU A 5 -3.08 23.38 -16.74
CA LEU A 5 -4.12 23.25 -15.73
C LEU A 5 -4.02 24.43 -14.76
N LEU A 6 -5.12 25.17 -14.57
CA LEU A 6 -5.16 26.34 -13.70
C LEU A 6 -6.14 26.15 -12.53
N GLY A 7 -5.81 26.74 -11.39
CA GLY A 7 -6.61 26.67 -10.17
C GLY A 7 -5.81 27.14 -8.96
N GLN A 8 -6.24 26.76 -7.75
CA GLN A 8 -5.37 26.85 -6.58
C GLN A 8 -4.38 25.67 -6.63
N THR A 9 -3.11 25.86 -6.28
CA THR A 9 -2.14 24.75 -6.23
C THR A 9 -1.58 24.58 -4.82
N LEU A 10 -1.43 23.32 -4.39
CA LEU A 10 -0.71 22.94 -3.17
C LEU A 10 0.55 22.15 -3.54
N SER A 11 1.69 22.53 -2.97
CA SER A 11 2.97 21.83 -3.15
C SER A 11 3.72 21.74 -1.82
N PHE A 12 4.69 20.82 -1.75
CA PHE A 12 5.51 20.61 -0.56
C PHE A 12 6.99 20.67 -0.95
N ALA A 13 7.76 21.53 -0.30
CA ALA A 13 9.19 21.70 -0.54
C ALA A 13 10.07 20.82 0.38
N GLY A 14 9.45 20.09 1.30
CA GLY A 14 10.09 19.28 2.34
C GLY A 14 9.06 18.39 3.04
N ASN A 15 9.48 17.70 4.10
CA ASN A 15 8.62 16.82 4.89
C ASN A 15 8.04 17.58 6.09
N PRO A 16 6.71 17.87 6.12
CA PRO A 16 6.13 18.67 7.19
C PRO A 16 6.15 17.99 8.57
N MET A 17 6.34 16.66 8.62
CA MET A 17 6.48 15.94 9.89
C MET A 17 7.83 16.17 10.57
N ILE A 18 8.84 16.58 9.80
CA ILE A 18 10.20 16.83 10.30
C ILE A 18 10.49 18.33 10.34
N GLU A 19 10.13 19.04 9.27
CA GLU A 19 10.49 20.44 9.04
C GLU A 19 9.36 21.41 9.45
N GLY A 20 8.18 20.90 9.77
CA GLY A 20 7.00 21.70 10.14
C GLY A 20 6.16 22.14 8.94
N PRO A 21 4.99 22.76 9.19
CA PRO A 21 4.00 23.06 8.16
C PRO A 21 4.46 24.08 7.11
N ASP A 22 5.50 24.88 7.40
CA ASP A 22 5.99 25.94 6.51
C ASP A 22 6.60 25.41 5.19
N VAL A 23 6.87 24.10 5.10
CA VAL A 23 7.27 23.47 3.84
C VAL A 23 6.11 23.33 2.85
N ALA A 24 4.86 23.47 3.30
CA ALA A 24 3.69 23.49 2.44
C ALA A 24 3.51 24.88 1.80
N ARG A 25 3.31 24.91 0.48
CA ARG A 25 3.11 26.13 -0.30
C ARG A 25 1.77 26.08 -1.03
N HIS A 26 0.89 27.00 -0.65
CA HIS A 26 -0.36 27.26 -1.35
C HIS A 26 -0.21 28.46 -2.29
N THR A 27 -0.76 28.35 -3.50
CA THR A 27 -0.83 29.45 -4.45
C THR A 27 -2.26 29.57 -4.96
N ALA A 28 -2.93 30.67 -4.61
CA ALA A 28 -4.34 30.88 -4.93
C ALA A 28 -4.63 31.01 -6.44
N ARG A 29 -3.65 31.45 -7.24
CA ARG A 29 -3.72 31.53 -8.70
C ARG A 29 -2.53 30.79 -9.31
N GLY A 30 -2.49 29.49 -9.10
CA GLY A 30 -1.42 28.61 -9.57
C GLY A 30 -1.74 27.97 -10.91
N GLY A 31 -0.75 27.22 -11.41
CA GLY A 31 -0.93 26.34 -12.54
C GLY A 31 0.11 25.23 -12.60
N VAL A 32 -0.25 24.17 -13.33
CA VAL A 32 0.60 23.02 -13.63
C VAL A 32 0.57 22.81 -15.13
N LEU A 33 1.73 22.93 -15.77
CA LEU A 33 1.90 22.61 -17.18
C LEU A 33 2.32 21.15 -17.32
N VAL A 34 1.57 20.38 -18.07
CA VAL A 34 1.80 18.96 -18.33
C VAL A 34 2.07 18.76 -19.81
N GLU A 35 3.10 18.00 -20.14
CA GLU A 35 3.39 17.57 -21.50
C GLU A 35 3.76 16.08 -21.49
N ASN A 36 3.13 15.29 -22.37
CA ASN A 36 3.38 13.85 -22.51
C ASN A 36 3.31 13.10 -21.15
N GLY A 37 2.32 13.44 -20.31
CA GLY A 37 2.12 12.83 -19.00
C GLY A 37 3.14 13.20 -17.93
N ARG A 38 3.98 14.22 -18.17
CA ARG A 38 4.98 14.72 -17.21
C ARG A 38 4.77 16.21 -16.92
N ILE A 39 5.05 16.60 -15.68
CA ILE A 39 5.03 18.01 -15.30
C ILE A 39 6.24 18.69 -15.95
N LEU A 40 5.99 19.67 -16.81
CA LEU A 40 7.01 20.48 -17.46
C LEU A 40 7.33 21.73 -16.63
N ALA A 41 6.32 22.34 -16.01
CA ALA A 41 6.49 23.50 -15.16
C ALA A 41 5.34 23.65 -14.16
N THR A 42 5.64 24.27 -13.02
CA THR A 42 4.65 24.80 -12.08
C THR A 42 4.92 26.30 -11.86
N GLY A 43 3.92 27.04 -11.39
CA GLY A 43 4.07 28.47 -11.14
C GLY A 43 2.74 29.18 -10.99
N THR A 44 2.77 30.51 -11.07
CA THR A 44 1.53 31.30 -11.12
C THR A 44 0.85 31.14 -12.47
N ALA A 45 -0.48 31.29 -12.49
CA ALA A 45 -1.28 31.23 -13.71
C ALA A 45 -0.84 32.27 -14.75
N ASP A 46 -0.49 33.48 -14.30
CA ASP A 46 -0.10 34.58 -15.19
C ASP A 46 1.28 34.32 -15.82
N ASP A 47 2.25 33.84 -15.04
CA ASP A 47 3.58 33.47 -15.54
C ASP A 47 3.52 32.30 -16.53
N LEU A 48 2.67 31.29 -16.27
CA LEU A 48 2.53 30.14 -17.16
C LEU A 48 1.81 30.49 -18.46
N ARG A 49 0.76 31.32 -18.42
CA ARG A 49 0.11 31.82 -19.64
C ARG A 49 1.07 32.63 -20.52
N ALA A 50 1.90 33.47 -19.92
CA ALA A 50 2.87 34.29 -20.65
C ALA A 50 3.98 33.44 -21.28
N ARG A 51 4.49 32.42 -20.56
CA ARG A 51 5.57 31.55 -21.04
C ARG A 51 5.10 30.50 -22.05
N TYR A 52 3.84 30.09 -21.99
CA TYR A 52 3.28 29.00 -22.81
C TYR A 52 1.96 29.44 -23.47
N PRO A 53 1.98 30.43 -24.39
CA PRO A 53 0.77 31.00 -24.98
C PRO A 53 -0.01 30.00 -25.85
N ASP A 54 0.66 28.96 -26.36
CA ASP A 54 0.07 27.94 -27.23
C ASP A 54 -0.42 26.68 -26.47
N ALA A 55 -0.34 26.67 -25.13
CA ALA A 55 -0.82 25.55 -24.32
C ALA A 55 -2.35 25.48 -24.32
N THR A 56 -2.90 24.26 -24.32
CA THR A 56 -4.35 24.08 -24.13
C THR A 56 -4.69 24.34 -22.68
N ILE A 57 -5.54 25.32 -22.40
CA ILE A 57 -5.86 25.75 -21.04
C ILE A 57 -7.12 25.04 -20.54
N THR A 58 -7.03 24.44 -19.35
CA THR A 58 -8.19 24.02 -18.55
C THR A 58 -8.15 24.78 -17.22
N ASP A 59 -9.16 25.62 -16.98
CA ASP A 59 -9.25 26.44 -15.76
C ASP A 59 -10.31 25.86 -14.80
N TYR A 60 -9.84 25.33 -13.67
CA TYR A 60 -10.69 24.75 -12.62
C TYR A 60 -11.15 25.81 -11.59
N GLY A 61 -10.87 27.09 -11.82
CA GLY A 61 -11.33 28.20 -10.99
C GLY A 61 -10.82 28.11 -9.56
N VAL A 62 -11.74 27.92 -8.61
CA VAL A 62 -11.43 27.86 -7.17
C VAL A 62 -11.08 26.46 -6.69
N ALA A 63 -11.04 25.44 -7.55
CA ALA A 63 -10.63 24.11 -7.14
C ALA A 63 -9.16 24.08 -6.69
N LEU A 64 -8.85 23.20 -5.74
CA LEU A 64 -7.48 22.90 -5.34
C LEU A 64 -6.92 21.77 -6.21
N LEU A 65 -5.90 22.09 -6.99
CA LEU A 65 -5.05 21.15 -7.69
C LEU A 65 -3.99 20.62 -6.72
N SER A 66 -4.01 19.32 -6.50
CA SER A 66 -3.05 18.59 -5.67
C SER A 66 -2.47 17.42 -6.46
N ALA A 67 -1.33 16.91 -6.01
CA ALA A 67 -0.89 15.59 -6.42
C ALA A 67 -1.96 14.55 -6.08
N GLY A 68 -2.14 13.57 -6.97
CA GLY A 68 -3.02 12.44 -6.68
C GLY A 68 -2.51 11.64 -5.47
N PHE A 69 -3.43 11.06 -4.70
CA PHE A 69 -3.04 10.37 -3.48
C PHE A 69 -2.33 9.04 -3.78
N VAL A 70 -1.47 8.64 -2.85
CA VAL A 70 -0.75 7.37 -2.85
C VAL A 70 -1.29 6.52 -1.70
N ASP A 71 -1.85 5.37 -2.02
CA ASP A 71 -2.31 4.39 -1.04
C ASP A 71 -1.26 3.27 -0.92
N ALA A 72 -0.50 3.27 0.18
CA ALA A 72 0.69 2.43 0.29
C ALA A 72 0.41 0.98 0.74
N HIS A 73 -0.85 0.63 1.05
CA HIS A 73 -1.25 -0.72 1.44
C HIS A 73 -2.77 -0.90 1.25
N ALA A 74 -3.18 -1.83 0.40
CA ALA A 74 -4.59 -2.14 0.19
C ALA A 74 -4.80 -3.59 -0.23
N HIS A 75 -6.00 -4.14 -0.02
CA HIS A 75 -6.39 -5.44 -0.55
C HIS A 75 -7.51 -5.25 -1.57
N TYR A 76 -7.14 -5.08 -2.85
CA TYR A 76 -8.14 -4.97 -3.90
C TYR A 76 -9.14 -6.15 -3.93
N PRO A 77 -8.75 -7.41 -3.59
CA PRO A 77 -9.68 -8.53 -3.54
C PRO A 77 -10.73 -8.42 -2.44
N GLN A 78 -10.56 -7.51 -1.49
CA GLN A 78 -11.47 -7.29 -0.38
C GLN A 78 -12.45 -6.11 -0.63
N THR A 79 -12.48 -5.59 -1.86
CA THR A 79 -13.36 -4.49 -2.28
C THR A 79 -14.84 -4.72 -1.93
N ALA A 80 -15.35 -5.94 -2.13
CA ALA A 80 -16.76 -6.25 -1.94
C ALA A 80 -17.13 -6.69 -0.51
N MET A 81 -16.18 -6.68 0.44
CA MET A 81 -16.44 -6.99 1.85
C MET A 81 -16.21 -5.85 2.83
N ILE A 82 -15.86 -4.65 2.35
CA ILE A 82 -15.59 -3.52 3.23
C ILE A 82 -16.76 -3.26 4.18
N ALA A 83 -16.44 -2.75 5.37
CA ALA A 83 -17.42 -2.49 6.42
C ALA A 83 -18.21 -3.74 6.89
N SER A 84 -17.66 -4.94 6.73
CA SER A 84 -18.15 -6.13 7.46
C SER A 84 -18.03 -5.91 8.97
N TRP A 85 -18.88 -6.57 9.76
CA TRP A 85 -19.06 -6.21 11.17
C TRP A 85 -18.20 -7.02 12.15
N GLY A 86 -17.63 -6.32 13.14
CA GLY A 86 -17.53 -6.79 14.54
C GLY A 86 -16.56 -7.93 14.84
N LYS A 87 -15.42 -8.06 14.15
CA LYS A 87 -14.45 -9.13 14.40
C LYS A 87 -13.02 -8.58 14.55
N ARG A 88 -12.23 -9.25 15.40
CA ARG A 88 -10.76 -9.05 15.49
C ARG A 88 -10.08 -9.78 14.33
N LEU A 89 -8.80 -9.51 14.07
CA LEU A 89 -8.10 -9.90 12.85
C LEU A 89 -8.29 -11.37 12.45
N ILE A 90 -8.09 -12.32 13.36
CA ILE A 90 -8.17 -13.76 13.01
C ILE A 90 -9.59 -14.19 12.66
N ASP A 91 -10.59 -13.72 13.42
CA ASP A 91 -11.99 -14.02 13.15
C ASP A 91 -12.46 -13.31 11.87
N TRP A 92 -11.97 -12.10 11.62
CA TRP A 92 -12.21 -11.34 10.41
C TRP A 92 -11.72 -12.10 9.18
N LEU A 93 -10.48 -12.59 9.23
CA LEU A 93 -9.85 -13.36 8.15
C LEU A 93 -10.69 -14.59 7.78
N ASN A 94 -11.04 -15.38 8.78
CA ASN A 94 -11.79 -16.64 8.57
C ASN A 94 -13.24 -16.42 8.14
N SER A 95 -13.87 -15.33 8.58
CA SER A 95 -15.31 -15.13 8.37
C SER A 95 -15.65 -14.33 7.12
N TYR A 96 -14.76 -13.43 6.71
CA TYR A 96 -15.00 -12.52 5.61
C TYR A 96 -13.90 -12.66 4.57
N THR A 97 -12.64 -12.43 4.97
CA THR A 97 -11.50 -12.30 4.06
C THR A 97 -11.30 -13.51 3.17
N PHE A 98 -11.08 -14.70 3.75
CA PHE A 98 -10.82 -15.89 2.96
C PHE A 98 -12.01 -16.31 2.07
N PRO A 99 -13.28 -16.30 2.55
CA PRO A 99 -14.42 -16.57 1.70
C PRO A 99 -14.54 -15.66 0.46
N GLU A 100 -14.18 -14.39 0.56
CA GLU A 100 -14.21 -13.48 -0.59
C GLU A 100 -13.02 -13.70 -1.52
N GLU A 101 -11.81 -13.82 -0.96
CA GLU A 101 -10.61 -14.05 -1.77
C GLU A 101 -10.68 -15.38 -2.54
N MET A 102 -11.41 -16.38 -2.05
CA MET A 102 -11.68 -17.63 -2.79
C MET A 102 -12.48 -17.42 -4.07
N LYS A 103 -13.30 -16.37 -4.18
CA LYS A 103 -14.08 -16.08 -5.40
C LYS A 103 -13.20 -15.68 -6.57
N PHE A 104 -11.95 -15.30 -6.34
CA PHE A 104 -10.97 -14.95 -7.37
C PHE A 104 -10.47 -16.15 -8.18
N ALA A 105 -10.89 -17.37 -7.84
CA ALA A 105 -10.77 -18.50 -8.76
C ALA A 105 -11.64 -18.32 -10.03
N ASP A 106 -12.68 -17.48 -9.97
CA ASP A 106 -13.49 -17.11 -11.14
C ASP A 106 -12.92 -15.87 -11.85
N ALA A 107 -12.58 -16.03 -13.13
CA ALA A 107 -11.97 -14.97 -13.92
C ALA A 107 -12.93 -13.79 -14.18
N GLY A 108 -14.24 -14.05 -14.28
CA GLY A 108 -15.24 -13.02 -14.51
C GLY A 108 -15.38 -12.09 -13.30
N TYR A 109 -15.52 -12.68 -12.12
CA TYR A 109 -15.55 -11.96 -10.85
C TYR A 109 -14.25 -11.19 -10.59
N THR A 110 -13.11 -11.83 -10.88
CA THR A 110 -11.79 -11.20 -10.76
C THR A 110 -11.69 -9.91 -11.61
N ALA A 111 -12.12 -9.97 -12.87
CA ALA A 111 -12.13 -8.80 -13.75
C ALA A 111 -13.10 -7.71 -13.25
N GLU A 112 -14.32 -8.10 -12.84
CA GLU A 112 -15.32 -7.18 -12.29
C GLU A 112 -14.77 -6.40 -11.09
N ILE A 113 -14.12 -7.08 -10.14
CA ILE A 113 -13.58 -6.44 -8.94
C ILE A 113 -12.37 -5.57 -9.26
N ALA A 114 -11.49 -5.97 -10.18
CA ALA A 114 -10.36 -5.14 -10.60
C ALA A 114 -10.83 -3.80 -11.18
N ASP A 115 -11.84 -3.82 -12.06
CA ASP A 115 -12.41 -2.60 -12.63
C ASP A 115 -13.11 -1.75 -11.57
N ARG A 116 -13.97 -2.37 -10.74
CA ARG A 116 -14.65 -1.68 -9.64
C ARG A 116 -13.66 -1.01 -8.70
N TYR A 117 -12.56 -1.68 -8.35
CA TYR A 117 -11.54 -1.15 -7.46
C TYR A 117 -10.89 0.13 -8.02
N PHE A 118 -10.49 0.11 -9.30
CA PHE A 118 -9.88 1.29 -9.90
C PHE A 118 -10.85 2.44 -10.11
N ASP A 119 -12.12 2.15 -10.42
CA ASP A 119 -13.15 3.18 -10.50
C ASP A 119 -13.37 3.86 -9.14
N LEU A 120 -13.40 3.08 -8.05
CA LEU A 120 -13.56 3.60 -6.68
C LEU A 120 -12.34 4.40 -6.22
N THR A 121 -11.12 3.91 -6.45
CA THR A 121 -9.90 4.62 -6.04
C THR A 121 -9.72 5.93 -6.80
N LEU A 122 -9.98 5.95 -8.12
CA LEU A 122 -9.94 7.17 -8.92
C LEU A 122 -11.02 8.18 -8.53
N ALA A 123 -12.25 7.71 -8.26
CA ALA A 123 -13.32 8.57 -7.76
C ALA A 123 -12.98 9.21 -6.40
N ASN A 124 -12.02 8.64 -5.65
CA ASN A 124 -11.52 9.16 -4.39
C ASN A 124 -10.16 9.87 -4.50
N GLY A 125 -9.66 10.11 -5.71
CA GLY A 125 -8.42 10.86 -5.97
C GLY A 125 -7.12 10.07 -5.77
N THR A 126 -7.20 8.76 -5.52
CA THR A 126 -6.02 7.89 -5.43
C THR A 126 -5.54 7.54 -6.84
N THR A 127 -4.27 7.82 -7.13
CA THR A 127 -3.68 7.63 -8.47
C THR A 127 -2.49 6.66 -8.46
N THR A 128 -2.04 6.24 -7.29
CA THR A 128 -1.04 5.19 -7.10
C THR A 128 -1.43 4.34 -5.91
N VAL A 129 -1.31 3.03 -6.06
CA VAL A 129 -1.63 2.08 -5.00
C VAL A 129 -0.64 0.92 -4.96
N CYS A 130 -0.33 0.45 -3.76
CA CYS A 130 0.37 -0.79 -3.49
C CYS A 130 -0.62 -1.81 -2.89
N SER A 131 -0.94 -2.85 -3.65
CA SER A 131 -2.01 -3.78 -3.30
C SER A 131 -1.58 -5.23 -3.18
N TYR A 132 -2.16 -5.92 -2.22
CA TYR A 132 -2.22 -7.37 -2.17
C TYR A 132 -3.23 -7.87 -3.20
N CYS A 133 -2.86 -8.89 -3.97
CA CYS A 133 -3.81 -9.67 -4.77
C CYS A 133 -4.23 -10.92 -3.98
N THR A 134 -4.68 -11.97 -4.65
CA THR A 134 -4.95 -13.27 -4.00
C THR A 134 -3.82 -14.27 -4.30
N ILE A 135 -3.99 -15.52 -3.85
CA ILE A 135 -3.11 -16.62 -4.26
C ILE A 135 -3.26 -16.97 -5.74
N HIS A 136 -4.40 -16.63 -6.37
CA HIS A 136 -4.67 -16.94 -7.77
C HIS A 136 -3.88 -15.98 -8.68
N PRO A 137 -2.99 -16.47 -9.55
CA PRO A 137 -2.20 -15.60 -10.41
C PRO A 137 -3.03 -14.70 -11.33
N GLU A 138 -4.22 -15.15 -11.72
CA GLU A 138 -5.20 -14.42 -12.53
C GLU A 138 -5.65 -13.13 -11.84
N SER A 139 -5.66 -13.10 -10.49
CA SER A 139 -5.96 -11.88 -9.74
C SER A 139 -4.89 -10.80 -9.94
N VAL A 140 -3.63 -11.18 -10.15
CA VAL A 140 -2.55 -10.23 -10.47
C VAL A 140 -2.67 -9.74 -11.91
N ASP A 141 -2.97 -10.66 -12.84
CA ASP A 141 -3.18 -10.33 -14.25
C ASP A 141 -4.33 -9.33 -14.46
N ALA A 142 -5.46 -9.53 -13.77
CA ALA A 142 -6.60 -8.63 -13.86
C ALA A 142 -6.32 -7.25 -13.25
N PHE A 143 -5.67 -7.22 -12.08
CA PHE A 143 -5.29 -5.96 -11.45
C PHE A 143 -4.37 -5.13 -12.35
N PHE A 144 -3.30 -5.74 -12.86
CA PHE A 144 -2.37 -5.04 -13.73
C PHE A 144 -2.98 -4.68 -15.09
N GLY A 145 -3.80 -5.55 -15.68
CA GLY A 145 -4.54 -5.24 -16.90
C GLY A 145 -5.46 -4.03 -16.74
N ALA A 146 -6.22 -3.98 -15.64
CA ALA A 146 -7.10 -2.86 -15.31
C ALA A 146 -6.34 -1.54 -15.05
N ALA A 147 -5.19 -1.62 -14.36
CA ALA A 147 -4.31 -0.48 -14.12
C ALA A 147 -3.67 0.05 -15.42
N GLN A 148 -3.18 -0.86 -16.27
CA GLN A 148 -2.54 -0.55 -17.54
C GLN A 148 -3.51 0.14 -18.50
N ALA A 149 -4.74 -0.39 -18.63
CA ALA A 149 -5.79 0.19 -19.47
C ALA A 149 -6.14 1.64 -19.08
N ARG A 150 -5.93 2.00 -17.80
CA ARG A 150 -6.15 3.34 -17.25
C ARG A 150 -4.87 4.19 -17.18
N GLY A 151 -3.72 3.67 -17.61
CA GLY A 151 -2.43 4.36 -17.57
C GLY A 151 -1.91 4.68 -16.16
N LEU A 152 -2.35 3.93 -15.14
CA LEU A 152 -2.06 4.19 -13.74
C LEU A 152 -0.67 3.70 -13.33
N ARG A 153 -0.12 4.32 -12.28
CA ARG A 153 1.01 3.72 -11.56
C ARG A 153 0.45 2.77 -10.52
N ALA A 154 0.83 1.49 -10.59
CA ALA A 154 0.33 0.49 -9.67
C ALA A 154 1.43 -0.48 -9.24
N PHE A 155 1.37 -0.87 -7.97
CA PHE A 155 2.23 -1.86 -7.36
C PHE A 155 1.35 -3.00 -6.86
N ALA A 156 1.70 -4.24 -7.18
CA ALA A 156 0.98 -5.40 -6.68
C ALA A 156 1.79 -6.68 -6.77
N GLY A 157 1.38 -7.68 -6.00
CA GLY A 157 1.95 -9.01 -6.03
C GLY A 157 0.93 -10.08 -5.75
N LYS A 158 1.22 -11.29 -6.22
CA LYS A 158 0.51 -12.50 -5.81
C LYS A 158 0.74 -12.68 -4.31
N THR A 159 -0.34 -12.81 -3.57
CA THR A 159 -0.27 -13.10 -2.13
C THR A 159 0.12 -14.57 -1.95
N CYS A 160 1.10 -14.87 -1.12
CA CYS A 160 1.59 -16.22 -0.88
C CYS A 160 1.23 -16.69 0.55
N MET A 161 0.68 -17.90 0.65
CA MET A 161 0.30 -18.55 1.92
C MET A 161 0.14 -20.05 1.73
N ASP A 162 0.92 -20.86 2.45
CA ASP A 162 0.93 -22.34 2.35
C ASP A 162 0.49 -23.07 3.64
N ARG A 163 0.02 -22.32 4.64
CA ARG A 163 -0.56 -22.90 5.88
C ARG A 163 -1.58 -21.97 6.52
N ASN A 164 -2.35 -22.51 7.47
CA ASN A 164 -3.26 -21.76 8.33
C ASN A 164 -4.30 -20.90 7.56
N ALA A 165 -4.66 -21.34 6.36
CA ALA A 165 -5.71 -20.79 5.52
C ALA A 165 -6.54 -21.97 4.92
N PRO A 166 -7.75 -21.72 4.39
CA PRO A 166 -8.55 -22.76 3.74
C PRO A 166 -7.81 -23.40 2.55
N GLU A 167 -8.09 -24.68 2.27
CA GLU A 167 -7.41 -25.46 1.21
C GLU A 167 -7.42 -24.77 -0.17
N GLY A 168 -8.56 -24.18 -0.56
CA GLY A 168 -8.69 -23.42 -1.81
C GLY A 168 -8.01 -22.04 -1.80
N LEU A 169 -7.33 -21.69 -0.72
CA LEU A 169 -6.59 -20.44 -0.55
C LEU A 169 -5.16 -20.69 -0.06
N THR A 170 -4.64 -21.89 -0.26
CA THR A 170 -3.24 -22.25 0.02
C THR A 170 -2.48 -22.60 -1.25
N ASP A 171 -1.21 -22.22 -1.30
CA ASP A 171 -0.24 -22.66 -2.30
C ASP A 171 0.90 -23.46 -1.64
N THR A 172 2.05 -23.60 -2.30
CA THR A 172 3.24 -24.25 -1.76
C THR A 172 4.44 -23.31 -1.88
N ALA A 173 5.54 -23.56 -1.17
CA ALA A 173 6.77 -22.80 -1.37
C ALA A 173 7.24 -22.79 -2.85
N GLN A 174 7.10 -23.91 -3.56
CA GLN A 174 7.49 -24.02 -4.97
C GLN A 174 6.56 -23.23 -5.89
N SER A 175 5.25 -23.47 -5.81
CA SER A 175 4.28 -22.76 -6.67
C SER A 175 4.22 -21.26 -6.35
N ALA A 176 4.38 -20.86 -5.07
CA ALA A 176 4.51 -19.47 -4.67
C ALA A 176 5.68 -18.77 -5.40
N TYR A 177 6.84 -19.42 -5.45
CA TYR A 177 8.03 -18.91 -6.15
C TYR A 177 7.81 -18.86 -7.66
N ASP A 178 7.40 -19.98 -8.27
CA ASP A 178 7.27 -20.10 -9.72
C ASP A 178 6.23 -19.13 -10.29
N ASP A 179 5.05 -19.04 -9.67
CA ASP A 179 4.00 -18.13 -10.11
C ASP A 179 4.40 -16.67 -9.89
N SER A 180 5.00 -16.35 -8.74
CA SER A 180 5.45 -14.98 -8.47
C SER A 180 6.53 -14.55 -9.45
N LYS A 181 7.49 -15.42 -9.76
CA LYS A 181 8.55 -15.16 -10.74
C LYS A 181 8.00 -14.96 -12.16
N ARG A 182 7.02 -15.78 -12.55
CA ARG A 182 6.32 -15.64 -13.84
C ARG A 182 5.59 -14.30 -13.94
N LEU A 183 4.84 -13.93 -12.90
CA LEU A 183 4.09 -12.67 -12.87
C LEU A 183 5.01 -11.45 -12.79
N LEU A 184 6.08 -11.52 -12.01
CA LEU A 184 7.13 -10.51 -11.95
C LEU A 184 7.72 -10.28 -13.34
N THR A 185 8.14 -11.35 -14.03
CA THR A 185 8.70 -11.28 -15.39
C THR A 185 7.70 -10.65 -16.39
N LYS A 186 6.41 -10.91 -16.21
CA LYS A 186 5.36 -10.41 -17.09
C LYS A 186 5.05 -8.93 -16.87
N TRP A 187 5.02 -8.46 -15.63
CA TRP A 187 4.42 -7.17 -15.26
C TRP A 187 5.39 -6.14 -14.68
N HIS A 188 6.49 -6.56 -14.06
CA HIS A 188 7.42 -5.62 -13.45
C HIS A 188 8.11 -4.77 -14.53
N GLY A 189 8.02 -3.44 -14.39
CA GLY A 189 8.65 -2.50 -15.32
C GLY A 189 7.88 -2.29 -16.63
N VAL A 190 6.70 -2.91 -16.80
CA VAL A 190 5.82 -2.66 -17.93
C VAL A 190 5.06 -1.35 -17.70
N ASP A 191 5.23 -0.37 -18.60
CA ASP A 191 4.65 0.97 -18.49
C ASP A 191 4.89 1.63 -17.11
N ARG A 192 3.83 1.71 -16.29
CA ARG A 192 3.86 2.28 -14.95
C ARG A 192 3.53 1.21 -13.88
N LEU A 193 3.79 -0.05 -14.18
CA LEU A 193 3.50 -1.17 -13.30
C LEU A 193 4.76 -1.70 -12.62
N SER A 194 4.62 -2.18 -11.39
CA SER A 194 5.71 -2.73 -10.60
C SER A 194 5.23 -3.91 -9.79
N TYR A 195 5.83 -5.09 -10.00
CA TYR A 195 5.57 -6.25 -9.16
C TYR A 195 6.14 -6.08 -7.75
N VAL A 196 5.50 -6.68 -6.75
CA VAL A 196 5.89 -6.66 -5.33
C VAL A 196 5.91 -8.10 -4.80
N VAL A 197 7.02 -8.53 -4.18
CA VAL A 197 7.07 -9.85 -3.51
C VAL A 197 6.19 -9.81 -2.26
N THR A 198 5.20 -10.70 -2.16
CA THR A 198 4.07 -10.54 -1.21
C THR A 198 3.77 -11.83 -0.43
N PRO A 199 4.61 -12.25 0.53
CA PRO A 199 4.14 -13.14 1.59
C PRO A 199 3.04 -12.43 2.38
N ARG A 200 1.92 -13.10 2.67
CA ARG A 200 0.80 -12.42 3.34
C ARG A 200 1.21 -11.90 4.73
N PHE A 201 1.63 -12.83 5.58
CA PHE A 201 2.17 -12.64 6.91
C PHE A 201 2.73 -13.97 7.43
N SER A 202 3.69 -13.97 8.36
CA SER A 202 4.42 -15.18 8.77
C SER A 202 3.54 -16.32 9.34
N PRO A 203 2.38 -16.07 10.00
CA PRO A 203 1.47 -17.13 10.39
C PRO A 203 0.97 -18.00 9.23
N THR A 204 0.76 -17.43 8.05
CA THR A 204 0.26 -18.19 6.88
C THR A 204 1.36 -18.74 5.96
N SER A 205 2.63 -18.51 6.31
CA SER A 205 3.76 -18.99 5.50
C SER A 205 4.68 -19.87 6.33
N THR A 206 5.00 -21.07 5.83
CA THR A 206 6.05 -21.90 6.40
C THR A 206 7.43 -21.24 6.22
N PRO A 207 8.45 -21.62 7.02
CA PRO A 207 9.82 -21.17 6.79
C PRO A 207 10.33 -21.44 5.37
N ALA A 208 9.86 -22.52 4.72
CA ALA A 208 10.23 -22.84 3.34
C ALA A 208 9.66 -21.82 2.36
N GLN A 209 8.39 -21.42 2.51
CA GLN A 209 7.79 -20.39 1.68
C GLN A 209 8.42 -19.01 1.93
N LEU A 210 8.69 -18.64 3.18
CA LEU A 210 9.39 -17.39 3.50
C LEU A 210 10.80 -17.34 2.88
N THR A 211 11.54 -18.45 2.95
CA THR A 211 12.85 -18.58 2.29
C THR A 211 12.74 -18.43 0.77
N ALA A 212 11.72 -19.05 0.16
CA ALA A 212 11.51 -18.95 -1.28
C ALA A 212 11.19 -17.51 -1.72
N MET A 213 10.35 -16.80 -0.95
CA MET A 213 10.04 -15.38 -1.23
C MET A 213 11.28 -14.48 -1.02
N GLY A 214 12.08 -14.74 0.01
CA GLY A 214 13.33 -14.03 0.24
C GLY A 214 14.35 -14.25 -0.88
N ALA A 215 14.47 -15.49 -1.38
CA ALA A 215 15.31 -15.80 -2.54
C ALA A 215 14.83 -15.05 -3.79
N LEU A 216 13.52 -15.06 -4.07
CA LEU A 216 12.94 -14.31 -5.19
C LEU A 216 13.24 -12.81 -5.08
N TRP A 217 13.09 -12.23 -3.89
CA TRP A 217 13.37 -10.80 -3.70
C TRP A 217 14.86 -10.46 -3.85
N ALA A 218 15.75 -11.33 -3.37
CA ALA A 218 17.19 -11.18 -3.55
C ALA A 218 17.63 -11.26 -5.03
N GLU A 219 16.93 -12.05 -5.85
CA GLU A 219 17.14 -12.11 -7.31
C GLU A 219 16.71 -10.81 -8.02
N HIS A 220 15.82 -10.02 -7.42
CA HIS A 220 15.18 -8.84 -8.01
C HIS A 220 15.21 -7.62 -7.07
N PRO A 221 16.40 -7.01 -6.84
CA PRO A 221 16.58 -5.93 -5.86
C PRO A 221 15.90 -4.61 -6.26
N ASP A 222 15.38 -4.49 -7.48
CA ASP A 222 14.56 -3.40 -7.98
C ASP A 222 13.07 -3.55 -7.66
N CYS A 223 12.65 -4.74 -7.19
CA CYS A 223 11.30 -4.99 -6.71
C CYS A 223 11.12 -4.58 -5.25
N LEU A 224 9.89 -4.19 -4.90
CA LEU A 224 9.49 -4.03 -3.51
C LEU A 224 9.12 -5.39 -2.90
N MET A 225 9.08 -5.43 -1.57
CA MET A 225 8.51 -6.53 -0.80
C MET A 225 7.46 -5.94 0.16
N GLN A 226 6.31 -6.59 0.32
CA GLN A 226 5.29 -6.17 1.28
C GLN A 226 4.80 -7.35 2.12
N THR A 227 4.54 -7.10 3.40
CA THR A 227 3.91 -8.05 4.33
C THR A 227 3.23 -7.30 5.49
N HIS A 228 2.47 -7.99 6.35
CA HIS A 228 1.95 -7.44 7.61
C HIS A 228 2.94 -7.68 8.74
N LEU A 229 2.99 -6.77 9.73
CA LEU A 229 3.84 -6.89 10.91
C LEU A 229 3.18 -6.28 12.14
N SER A 230 3.12 -7.05 13.22
CA SER A 230 2.75 -6.60 14.58
C SER A 230 1.48 -5.74 14.61
N GLU A 231 0.41 -6.23 13.99
CA GLU A 231 -0.86 -5.52 13.91
C GLU A 231 -1.66 -5.71 15.21
N GLN A 232 -1.84 -6.95 15.67
CA GLN A 232 -2.62 -7.27 16.87
C GLN A 232 -1.81 -8.07 17.89
N THR A 233 -2.11 -7.90 19.19
CA THR A 233 -1.41 -8.64 20.25
C THR A 233 -1.62 -10.15 20.16
N ASP A 234 -2.81 -10.60 19.74
CA ASP A 234 -3.12 -12.03 19.59
C ASP A 234 -2.39 -12.63 18.39
N GLU A 235 -2.23 -11.85 17.32
CA GLU A 235 -1.40 -12.20 16.17
C GLU A 235 0.08 -12.33 16.58
N VAL A 236 0.63 -11.35 17.33
CA VAL A 236 1.99 -11.41 17.87
C VAL A 236 2.20 -12.66 18.73
N ALA A 237 1.22 -13.01 19.58
CA ALA A 237 1.29 -14.23 20.39
C ALA A 237 1.24 -15.50 19.53
N TRP A 238 0.45 -15.50 18.46
CA TRP A 238 0.38 -16.61 17.51
C TRP A 238 1.68 -16.80 16.73
N VAL A 239 2.32 -15.72 16.31
CA VAL A 239 3.65 -15.77 15.67
C VAL A 239 4.67 -16.39 16.62
N LYS A 240 4.69 -15.97 17.89
CA LYS A 240 5.61 -16.53 18.91
C LYS A 240 5.39 -18.04 19.11
N SER A 241 4.16 -18.54 18.97
CA SER A 241 3.89 -19.99 19.07
C SER A 241 4.30 -20.76 17.82
N LEU A 242 4.16 -20.17 16.62
CA LEU A 242 4.54 -20.79 15.35
C LEU A 242 6.05 -20.72 15.05
N PHE A 243 6.75 -19.74 15.61
CA PHE A 243 8.19 -19.50 15.42
C PHE A 243 8.90 -19.35 16.79
N PRO A 244 8.97 -20.40 17.60
CA PRO A 244 9.48 -20.31 18.98
C PRO A 244 10.97 -19.97 19.07
N SER A 245 11.73 -20.10 17.97
CA SER A 245 13.14 -19.72 17.88
C SER A 245 13.37 -18.28 17.45
N ALA A 246 12.34 -17.58 16.97
CA ALA A 246 12.45 -16.19 16.55
C ALA A 246 12.53 -15.27 17.78
N ARG A 247 13.37 -14.24 17.69
CA ARG A 247 13.56 -13.25 18.76
C ARG A 247 12.31 -12.41 18.99
N ASP A 248 11.63 -12.05 17.91
CA ASP A 248 10.39 -11.27 17.84
C ASP A 248 9.70 -11.53 16.49
N TYR A 249 8.63 -10.81 16.17
CA TYR A 249 7.88 -11.01 14.93
C TYR A 249 8.75 -10.67 13.72
N LEU A 250 9.42 -9.52 13.72
CA LEU A 250 10.30 -9.11 12.62
C LEU A 250 11.36 -10.16 12.28
N ASP A 251 11.89 -10.87 13.29
CA ASP A 251 12.89 -11.93 13.09
C ASP A 251 12.38 -13.09 12.19
N THR A 252 11.06 -13.31 12.16
CA THR A 252 10.45 -14.30 11.24
C THR A 252 10.59 -13.92 9.77
N TYR A 253 10.85 -12.64 9.45
CA TYR A 253 11.14 -12.18 8.10
C TYR A 253 12.64 -11.98 7.88
N GLU A 254 13.32 -11.39 8.88
CA GLU A 254 14.76 -11.13 8.84
C GLU A 254 15.57 -12.41 8.59
N ALA A 255 15.24 -13.51 9.27
CA ALA A 255 15.92 -14.80 9.11
C ALA A 255 15.84 -15.39 7.69
N HIS A 256 14.90 -14.91 6.87
CA HIS A 256 14.64 -15.38 5.52
C HIS A 256 15.00 -14.35 4.44
N GLY A 257 15.68 -13.25 4.79
CA GLY A 257 16.10 -12.23 3.83
C GLY A 257 14.97 -11.30 3.39
N LEU A 258 13.83 -11.29 4.08
CA LEU A 258 12.68 -10.43 3.80
C LEU A 258 12.74 -9.12 4.63
N LEU A 259 13.92 -8.49 4.66
CA LEU A 259 14.13 -7.23 5.38
C LEU A 259 15.22 -6.39 4.71
N GLY A 260 14.87 -5.16 4.33
CA GLY A 260 15.81 -4.22 3.68
C GLY A 260 15.10 -3.00 3.06
N PRO A 261 15.84 -2.17 2.31
CA PRO A 261 15.26 -1.06 1.56
C PRO A 261 14.23 -1.58 0.55
N GLY A 262 13.07 -0.91 0.46
CA GLY A 262 11.96 -1.38 -0.39
C GLY A 262 11.07 -2.44 0.25
N ALA A 263 11.30 -2.81 1.52
CA ALA A 263 10.34 -3.55 2.34
C ALA A 263 9.25 -2.62 2.90
N LEU A 264 7.98 -3.03 2.78
CA LEU A 264 6.80 -2.34 3.28
C LEU A 264 6.11 -3.22 4.33
N PHE A 265 6.11 -2.77 5.58
CA PHE A 265 5.47 -3.47 6.69
C PHE A 265 4.17 -2.79 7.09
N GLY A 266 3.05 -3.45 6.80
CA GLY A 266 1.71 -3.00 7.16
C GLY A 266 1.49 -2.95 8.67
N HIS A 267 0.78 -1.93 9.13
CA HIS A 267 0.34 -1.70 10.51
C HIS A 267 1.47 -1.33 11.48
N ALA A 268 2.38 -2.25 11.79
CA ALA A 268 3.55 -2.02 12.64
C ALA A 268 3.22 -1.30 13.97
N ILE A 269 2.15 -1.73 14.65
CA ILE A 269 1.63 -1.07 15.87
C ILE A 269 2.41 -1.53 17.10
N TYR A 270 2.54 -2.84 17.27
CA TYR A 270 3.09 -3.47 18.46
C TYR A 270 4.54 -3.89 18.28
N LEU A 271 5.39 -2.96 17.84
CA LEU A 271 6.82 -3.20 17.66
C LEU A 271 7.56 -3.18 19.00
N GLU A 272 8.46 -4.14 19.19
CA GLU A 272 9.45 -4.15 20.27
C GLU A 272 10.62 -3.18 19.94
N PRO A 273 11.35 -2.67 20.94
CA PRO A 273 12.45 -1.71 20.71
C PRO A 273 13.52 -2.19 19.73
N ARG A 274 13.82 -3.50 19.70
CA ARG A 274 14.75 -4.09 18.73
C ARG A 274 14.20 -3.97 17.31
N GLU A 275 12.92 -4.27 17.12
CA GLU A 275 12.26 -4.21 15.81
C GLU A 275 12.29 -2.77 15.27
N ILE A 276 11.95 -1.79 16.11
CA ILE A 276 12.03 -0.36 15.75
C ILE A 276 13.46 0.02 15.31
N ALA A 277 14.47 -0.29 16.13
CA ALA A 277 15.85 0.05 15.79
C ALA A 277 16.31 -0.62 14.48
N ARG A 278 15.93 -1.90 14.29
CA ARG A 278 16.36 -2.67 13.12
C ARG A 278 15.68 -2.23 11.84
N LEU A 279 14.36 -1.96 11.87
CA LEU A 279 13.60 -1.44 10.73
C LEU A 279 14.17 -0.09 10.24
N ARG A 280 14.61 0.76 11.16
CA ARG A 280 15.28 2.03 10.83
C ARG A 280 16.65 1.80 10.19
N GLU A 281 17.47 0.94 10.78
CA GLU A 281 18.84 0.68 10.33
C GLU A 281 18.89 0.23 8.87
N VAL A 282 17.91 -0.57 8.45
CA VAL A 282 17.82 -1.13 7.10
C VAL A 282 16.96 -0.32 6.13
N ASP A 283 16.46 0.85 6.55
CA ASP A 283 15.57 1.73 5.77
C ASP A 283 14.28 1.05 5.24
N ALA A 284 13.71 0.16 6.06
CA ALA A 284 12.39 -0.43 5.80
C ALA A 284 11.27 0.58 6.08
N SER A 285 10.18 0.50 5.31
CA SER A 285 9.04 1.41 5.42
C SER A 285 7.94 0.83 6.29
N LEU A 286 7.33 1.67 7.12
CA LEU A 286 6.17 1.32 7.95
C LEU A 286 4.91 1.92 7.31
N ILE A 287 3.83 1.16 7.23
CA ILE A 287 2.59 1.64 6.62
C ILE A 287 1.52 1.83 7.68
N HIS A 288 1.11 3.08 7.88
CA HIS A 288 0.06 3.44 8.81
C HIS A 288 -1.31 3.26 8.16
N CYS A 289 -2.12 2.33 8.70
CA CYS A 289 -3.46 1.99 8.23
C CYS A 289 -4.55 2.41 9.25
N PRO A 290 -4.71 3.70 9.58
CA PRO A 290 -5.50 4.14 10.74
C PRO A 290 -6.97 3.71 10.70
N THR A 291 -7.59 3.72 9.52
CA THR A 291 -8.99 3.30 9.33
C THR A 291 -9.18 1.82 9.63
N SER A 292 -8.26 0.96 9.19
CA SER A 292 -8.28 -0.46 9.52
C SER A 292 -7.98 -0.69 11.00
N ASN A 293 -6.90 -0.09 11.49
CA ASN A 293 -6.45 -0.25 12.87
C ASN A 293 -7.55 0.08 13.89
N THR A 294 -8.36 1.10 13.61
CA THR A 294 -9.49 1.49 14.47
C THR A 294 -10.72 0.64 14.24
N PHE A 295 -11.02 0.25 12.99
CA PHE A 295 -12.22 -0.51 12.64
C PHE A 295 -12.18 -1.95 13.17
N ILE A 296 -11.05 -2.66 13.03
CA ILE A 296 -10.87 -4.03 13.53
C ILE A 296 -10.26 -4.09 14.93
N GLY A 297 -10.12 -2.93 15.59
CA GLY A 297 -9.70 -2.83 16.98
C GLY A 297 -8.25 -3.26 17.23
N SER A 298 -7.37 -3.04 16.26
CA SER A 298 -5.96 -3.41 16.34
C SER A 298 -5.21 -2.54 17.32
N GLY A 299 -5.25 -1.21 17.21
CA GLY A 299 -4.55 -0.32 18.14
C GLY A 299 -4.16 1.04 17.55
N LEU A 300 -3.26 1.74 18.25
CA LEU A 300 -2.86 3.11 17.92
C LEU A 300 -1.38 3.17 17.47
N PHE A 301 -1.15 3.33 16.18
CA PHE A 301 0.19 3.44 15.59
C PHE A 301 0.93 4.71 16.04
N ASP A 302 2.23 4.61 16.35
CA ASP A 302 3.04 5.72 16.86
C ASP A 302 3.67 6.60 15.78
N MET A 303 2.83 7.29 15.00
CA MET A 303 3.31 8.08 13.86
C MET A 303 4.34 9.16 14.25
N ASP A 304 4.09 9.96 15.31
CA ASP A 304 5.00 11.03 15.74
C ASP A 304 6.35 10.47 16.22
N GLY A 305 6.33 9.45 17.09
CA GLY A 305 7.55 8.85 17.62
C GLY A 305 8.41 8.18 16.54
N LEU A 306 7.79 7.40 15.66
CA LEU A 306 8.49 6.69 14.59
C LEU A 306 8.99 7.67 13.50
N ALA A 307 8.21 8.67 13.12
CA ALA A 307 8.64 9.68 12.14
C ALA A 307 9.85 10.47 12.66
N ARG A 308 9.82 10.96 13.91
CA ARG A 308 10.97 11.64 14.55
C ARG A 308 12.16 10.69 14.75
N GLY A 309 11.88 9.40 14.91
CA GLY A 309 12.88 8.34 14.90
C GLY A 309 13.55 8.16 13.54
N GLY A 310 13.09 8.82 12.47
CA GLY A 310 13.67 8.76 11.13
C GLY A 310 13.14 7.61 10.28
N HIS A 311 12.02 6.99 10.66
CA HIS A 311 11.38 5.96 9.84
C HIS A 311 10.68 6.58 8.62
N ARG A 312 10.73 5.86 7.48
CA ARG A 312 9.87 6.13 6.34
C ARG A 312 8.47 5.60 6.62
N ILE A 313 7.48 6.47 6.60
CA ILE A 313 6.09 6.11 6.91
C ILE A 313 5.19 6.41 5.71
N GLY A 314 4.49 5.40 5.22
CA GLY A 314 3.40 5.53 4.26
C GLY A 314 2.04 5.62 4.96
N LEU A 315 1.04 6.18 4.29
CA LEU A 315 -0.35 6.18 4.73
C LEU A 315 -1.15 5.26 3.81
N ALA A 316 -2.13 4.56 4.35
CA ALA A 316 -2.90 3.60 3.57
C ALA A 316 -4.33 3.41 4.06
N THR A 317 -5.23 3.10 3.13
CA THR A 317 -6.62 2.77 3.47
C THR A 317 -6.73 1.41 4.15
N ASP A 318 -5.87 0.49 3.74
CA ASP A 318 -6.01 -0.95 3.98
C ASP A 318 -7.42 -1.44 3.64
N THR A 319 -7.92 -1.03 2.45
CA THR A 319 -9.26 -1.39 1.96
C THR A 319 -9.48 -2.90 2.13
N GLY A 320 -10.52 -3.25 2.90
CA GLY A 320 -10.71 -4.59 3.45
C GLY A 320 -10.97 -4.47 4.95
N GLY A 321 -9.90 -4.46 5.76
CA GLY A 321 -9.96 -4.09 7.18
C GLY A 321 -10.36 -2.63 7.38
N GLY A 322 -9.91 -1.74 6.50
CA GLY A 322 -10.39 -0.37 6.36
C GLY A 322 -11.70 -0.27 5.57
N SER A 323 -12.57 0.63 6.01
CA SER A 323 -13.96 0.78 5.50
C SER A 323 -14.16 1.87 4.45
N SER A 324 -13.08 2.43 3.89
CA SER A 324 -13.14 3.58 2.98
C SER A 324 -11.99 3.60 1.98
N PHE A 325 -12.28 3.91 0.72
CA PHE A 325 -11.31 4.17 -0.35
C PHE A 325 -10.71 5.59 -0.30
N SER A 326 -11.26 6.47 0.53
CA SER A 326 -10.86 7.89 0.60
C SER A 326 -9.62 8.09 1.47
N MET A 327 -8.52 8.53 0.85
CA MET A 327 -7.31 8.93 1.58
C MET A 327 -7.54 10.14 2.51
N LEU A 328 -8.52 11.00 2.22
CA LEU A 328 -8.91 12.08 3.12
C LEU A 328 -9.52 11.55 4.43
N ARG A 329 -10.36 10.51 4.35
CA ARG A 329 -10.86 9.84 5.56
C ARG A 329 -9.74 9.14 6.30
N THR A 330 -8.79 8.54 5.59
CA THR A 330 -7.59 7.94 6.18
C THR A 330 -6.75 8.99 6.92
N MET A 331 -6.55 10.18 6.35
CA MET A 331 -5.85 11.30 7.02
C MET A 331 -6.60 11.78 8.26
N ALA A 332 -7.93 11.87 8.21
CA ALA A 332 -8.73 12.23 9.38
C ALA A 332 -8.58 11.20 10.51
N ALA A 333 -8.64 9.91 10.19
CA ALA A 333 -8.42 8.83 11.16
C ALA A 333 -6.98 8.85 11.72
N ALA A 334 -5.97 9.17 10.90
CA ALA A 334 -4.59 9.33 11.37
C ALA A 334 -4.47 10.44 12.43
N TYR A 335 -5.15 11.57 12.21
CA TYR A 335 -5.23 12.67 13.18
C TYR A 335 -5.91 12.23 14.49
N GLU A 336 -7.04 11.54 14.40
CA GLU A 336 -7.76 11.03 15.58
C GLU A 336 -6.91 10.04 16.39
N VAL A 337 -6.21 9.12 15.72
CA VAL A 337 -5.26 8.21 16.35
C VAL A 337 -4.13 8.97 17.05
N ALA A 338 -3.58 10.02 16.44
CA ALA A 338 -2.56 10.86 17.07
C ALA A 338 -3.08 11.57 18.33
N GLN A 339 -4.31 12.10 18.30
CA GLN A 339 -4.95 12.72 19.46
C GLN A 339 -5.15 11.71 20.60
N LEU A 340 -5.57 10.48 20.29
CA LEU A 340 -5.70 9.39 21.27
C LEU A 340 -4.34 8.97 21.88
N ARG A 341 -3.24 9.24 21.17
CA ARG A 341 -1.87 9.07 21.68
C ARG A 341 -1.31 10.31 22.37
N HIS A 342 -2.12 11.36 22.57
CA HIS A 342 -1.74 12.63 23.20
C HIS A 342 -0.64 13.39 22.44
N ARG A 343 -0.75 13.43 21.11
CA ARG A 343 0.19 14.12 20.21
C ARG A 343 -0.44 15.27 19.44
#